data_AF-A0A7J9ETS6-F1
#
_entry.id   AF-A0A7J9ETS6-F1
#
_cell.length_a   1.000
_cell.length_b   1.000
_cell.length_c   1.000
_cell.angle_alpha   90.00
_cell.angle_beta   90.00
_cell.angle_gamma   90.00
#
_symmetry.space_group_name_H-M   'P 1'
#
loop_
_entity.id
_entity.type
_entity.pdbx_description
1 polymer ?
#
loop_
_entity_poly.entity_id
_entity_poly.type
_entity_poly.pdbx_seq_one_letter_code
_entity_poly.pdbx_strand_id
1 'polypeptide(L)'
;MNASPISWLLSLMHLFVASEAILPRHKVDVLIYNYLQNGTDLTVHCKSKDDDLGVHLLAFRNYYEFKFRPNLFGTTLVYCSMQWDGIMHWFDIYTSERDTCTYCL
;
A
#
# COMPACT_ATOMS: atom_id res chain seq x y z
N MET A 1 -38.87 15.66 -31.69
CA MET A 1 -39.00 15.51 -30.22
C MET A 1 -37.72 16.08 -29.63
N ASN A 2 -37.74 17.34 -29.19
CA ASN A 2 -36.52 18.07 -28.84
C ASN A 2 -36.22 17.86 -27.36
N ALA A 3 -35.03 17.34 -27.05
CA ALA A 3 -34.58 17.19 -25.68
C ALA A 3 -34.48 18.55 -24.99
N SER A 4 -34.99 18.64 -23.76
CA SER A 4 -35.01 19.86 -22.96
C SER A 4 -33.58 20.34 -22.67
N PRO A 5 -33.30 21.66 -22.71
CA PRO A 5 -31.97 22.23 -22.37
C PRO A 5 -31.50 21.85 -20.96
N ILE A 6 -32.42 21.49 -20.07
CA ILE A 6 -32.14 21.01 -18.70
C ILE A 6 -31.42 19.65 -18.73
N SER A 7 -31.70 18.79 -19.72
CA SER A 7 -31.05 17.48 -19.85
C SER A 7 -29.55 17.62 -20.10
N TRP A 8 -29.14 18.63 -20.88
CA TRP A 8 -27.73 18.89 -21.19
C TRP A 8 -26.98 19.48 -19.99
N LEU A 9 -27.65 20.34 -19.21
CA LEU A 9 -27.08 20.94 -18.00
C LEU A 9 -26.84 19.89 -16.91
N LEU A 10 -27.74 18.90 -16.77
CA LEU A 10 -27.57 17.79 -15.83
C LEU A 10 -26.41 16.86 -16.24
N SER A 11 -26.23 16.58 -17.53
CA SER A 11 -25.09 15.80 -18.04
C SER A 11 -23.73 16.50 -17.83
N LEU A 12 -23.70 17.84 -17.88
CA LEU A 12 -22.49 18.63 -17.61
C LEU A 12 -22.06 18.61 -16.14
N MET A 13 -23.01 18.56 -15.18
CA MET A 13 -22.66 18.40 -13.76
C MET A 13 -22.03 17.03 -13.45
N HIS A 14 -22.35 15.99 -14.22
CA HIS A 14 -21.76 14.66 -14.01
C HIS A 14 -20.27 14.60 -14.42
N LEU A 15 -19.84 15.49 -15.32
CA LEU A 15 -18.43 15.58 -15.74
C LEU A 15 -17.56 16.33 -14.72
N PHE A 16 -18.14 17.19 -13.87
CA PHE A 16 -17.39 18.03 -12.93
C PHE A 16 -17.08 17.37 -11.57
N VAL A 17 -17.85 16.38 -11.14
CA VAL A 17 -17.64 15.67 -9.84
C VAL A 17 -16.37 14.78 -9.85
N ALA A 18 -15.69 14.65 -10.99
CA ALA A 18 -14.53 13.80 -11.13
C ALA A 18 -13.18 14.45 -10.73
N SER A 19 -13.11 15.74 -10.39
CA SER A 19 -11.80 16.42 -10.39
C SER A 19 -10.97 16.34 -9.10
N GLU A 20 -11.56 16.14 -7.93
CA GLU A 20 -10.79 16.19 -6.67
C GLU A 20 -10.52 14.80 -6.02
N ALA A 21 -11.33 13.79 -6.35
CA ALA A 21 -11.19 12.43 -5.77
C ALA A 21 -10.28 11.48 -6.57
N ILE A 22 -9.69 11.95 -7.68
CA ILE A 22 -9.02 11.09 -8.67
C ILE A 22 -7.49 11.19 -8.64
N LEU A 23 -6.90 12.03 -7.77
CA LEU A 23 -5.44 12.01 -7.63
C LEU A 23 -5.00 10.72 -6.94
N PRO A 24 -4.22 9.85 -7.61
CA PRO A 24 -3.73 8.63 -7.00
C PRO A 24 -2.82 9.01 -5.82
N ARG A 25 -3.02 8.36 -4.67
CA ARG A 25 -2.14 8.52 -3.51
C ARG A 25 -0.69 8.27 -3.92
N HIS A 26 0.23 8.95 -3.24
CA HIS A 26 1.67 8.74 -3.44
C HIS A 26 2.01 7.26 -3.32
N LYS A 27 2.89 6.82 -4.23
CA LYS A 27 3.39 5.46 -4.23
C LYS A 27 4.26 5.25 -2.99
N VAL A 28 4.08 4.12 -2.34
CA VAL A 28 4.86 3.69 -1.19
C VAL A 28 5.84 2.63 -1.67
N ASP A 29 7.12 2.85 -1.37
CA ASP A 29 8.22 1.94 -1.65
C ASP A 29 8.73 1.38 -0.31
N VAL A 30 8.64 0.06 -0.13
CA VAL A 30 9.03 -0.62 1.10
C VAL A 30 10.26 -1.47 0.85
N LEU A 31 11.26 -1.34 1.72
CA LEU A 31 12.45 -2.19 1.75
C LEU A 31 12.60 -2.83 3.13
N ILE A 32 12.68 -4.15 3.16
CA ILE A 32 12.93 -4.93 4.38
C ILE A 32 14.33 -5.51 4.27
N TYR A 33 15.24 -5.07 5.13
CA TYR A 33 16.62 -5.54 5.17
C TYR A 33 16.83 -6.55 6.28
N ASN A 34 17.54 -7.64 5.99
CA ASN A 34 17.98 -8.58 7.02
C ASN A 34 19.40 -8.26 7.52
N TYR A 35 19.48 -7.76 8.76
CA TYR A 35 20.73 -7.56 9.51
C TYR A 35 20.71 -8.29 10.86
N LEU A 36 19.99 -9.42 10.94
CA LEU A 36 20.02 -10.27 12.13
C LEU A 36 21.45 -10.72 12.44
N GLN A 37 21.74 -10.87 13.73
CA GLN A 37 23.07 -11.28 14.18
C GLN A 37 23.40 -12.70 13.72
N ASN A 38 24.68 -13.08 13.78
CA ASN A 38 25.17 -14.41 13.42
C ASN A 38 24.91 -14.87 11.98
N GLY A 39 24.50 -13.97 11.10
CA GLY A 39 24.18 -14.33 9.72
C GLY A 39 22.86 -15.09 9.58
N THR A 40 21.95 -14.96 10.55
CA THR A 40 20.66 -15.64 10.54
C THR A 40 19.80 -15.21 9.36
N ASP A 41 19.20 -16.20 8.67
CA ASP A 41 18.23 -15.95 7.61
C ASP A 41 16.87 -15.53 8.19
N LEU A 42 16.23 -14.58 7.53
CA LEU A 42 14.93 -14.05 7.91
C LEU A 42 13.88 -14.51 6.89
N THR A 43 12.85 -15.21 7.35
CA THR A 43 11.66 -15.50 6.53
C THR A 43 10.63 -14.40 6.75
N VAL A 44 10.20 -13.75 5.66
CA VAL A 44 9.21 -12.66 5.68
C VAL A 44 7.98 -13.10 4.91
N HIS A 45 6.78 -12.95 5.49
CA HIS A 45 5.52 -13.11 4.76
C HIS A 45 4.68 -11.86 4.89
N CYS A 46 4.55 -11.11 3.80
CA CYS A 46 3.79 -9.85 3.80
C CYS A 46 2.40 -10.02 3.16
N LYS A 47 1.40 -9.33 3.71
CA LYS A 47 0.03 -9.30 3.19
C LYS A 47 -0.60 -7.93 3.43
N SER A 48 -1.61 -7.62 2.62
CA SER A 48 -2.62 -6.60 2.92
C SER A 48 -3.97 -7.28 3.13
N LYS A 49 -5.04 -6.50 3.30
CA LYS A 49 -6.41 -7.03 3.31
C LYS A 49 -6.75 -7.76 2.01
N ASP A 50 -6.27 -7.24 0.88
CA ASP A 50 -6.73 -7.64 -0.46
C ASP A 50 -5.66 -8.45 -1.24
N ASP A 51 -4.38 -8.34 -0.86
CA ASP A 51 -3.25 -8.94 -1.58
C ASP A 51 -2.34 -9.74 -0.65
N ASP A 52 -1.96 -10.95 -1.07
CA ASP A 52 -0.88 -11.72 -0.46
C ASP A 52 0.41 -11.49 -1.26
N LEU A 53 1.42 -10.88 -0.63
CA LEU A 53 2.70 -10.57 -1.28
C LEU A 53 3.68 -11.74 -1.23
N GLY A 54 3.27 -12.86 -0.63
CA GLY A 54 4.03 -14.11 -0.58
C GLY A 54 5.09 -14.17 0.51
N VAL A 55 5.72 -15.34 0.59
CA VAL A 55 6.80 -15.65 1.52
C VAL A 55 8.14 -15.47 0.82
N HIS A 56 9.08 -14.79 1.49
CA HIS A 56 10.42 -14.50 0.99
C HIS A 56 11.45 -14.89 2.04
N LEU A 57 12.48 -15.63 1.64
CA LEU A 57 13.64 -15.94 2.48
C LEU A 57 14.75 -14.92 2.19
N LEU A 58 15.12 -14.13 3.18
CA LEU A 58 16.16 -13.12 3.09
C LEU A 58 17.42 -13.64 3.80
N ALA A 59 18.44 -13.95 3.01
CA ALA A 59 19.77 -14.21 3.55
C ALA A 59 20.33 -12.98 4.29
N PHE A 60 21.29 -13.19 5.18
CA PHE A 60 21.99 -12.09 5.87
C PHE A 60 22.54 -11.05 4.87
N ARG A 61 22.31 -9.76 5.17
CA ARG A 61 22.64 -8.60 4.32
C ARG A 61 21.91 -8.54 2.98
N ASN A 62 20.83 -9.30 2.83
CA ASN A 62 19.93 -9.19 1.68
C ASN A 62 18.66 -8.42 2.05
N TYR A 63 17.83 -8.11 1.05
CA TYR A 63 16.59 -7.37 1.23
C TYR A 63 15.45 -7.90 0.37
N TYR A 64 14.23 -7.58 0.79
CA TYR A 64 13.02 -7.74 0.01
C TYR A 64 12.40 -6.36 -0.22
N GLU A 65 12.04 -6.07 -1.47
CA GLU A 65 11.43 -4.80 -1.89
C GLU A 65 10.08 -5.07 -2.54
N PHE A 66 9.09 -4.25 -2.18
CA PHE A 66 7.83 -4.18 -2.90
C PHE A 66 7.28 -2.77 -2.88
N LYS A 67 6.37 -2.49 -3.81
CA LYS A 67 5.80 -1.15 -3.98
C LYS A 67 4.31 -1.27 -4.17
N PHE A 68 3.55 -0.34 -3.59
CA PHE A 68 2.10 -0.31 -3.72
C PHE A 68 1.58 1.13 -3.66
N ARG A 69 0.28 1.30 -3.97
CA ARG A 69 -0.43 2.56 -3.76
C ARG A 69 -1.53 2.34 -2.73
N PRO A 70 -1.59 3.16 -1.66
CA PRO A 70 -2.69 3.11 -0.73
C PRO A 70 -4.02 3.38 -1.42
N ASN A 71 -5.08 2.71 -0.96
CA ASN A 71 -6.43 2.95 -1.42
C ASN A 71 -6.89 4.38 -1.11
N LEU A 72 -7.84 4.88 -1.90
CA LEU A 72 -8.33 6.27 -1.78
C LEU A 72 -9.06 6.53 -0.45
N PHE A 73 -9.60 5.47 0.18
CA PHE A 73 -10.33 5.54 1.44
C PHE A 73 -9.43 5.67 2.67
N GLY A 74 -8.10 5.62 2.51
CA GLY A 74 -7.15 5.79 3.63
C GLY A 74 -7.20 4.65 4.64
N THR A 75 -7.52 3.44 4.20
CA THR A 75 -7.65 2.24 5.06
C THR A 75 -6.62 1.16 4.75
N THR A 76 -5.57 1.48 3.99
CA THR A 76 -4.57 0.48 3.59
C THR A 76 -3.72 0.09 4.78
N LEU A 77 -3.62 -1.22 4.99
CA LEU A 77 -2.74 -1.86 5.96
C LEU A 77 -1.91 -2.90 5.22
N VAL A 78 -0.59 -2.85 5.42
CA VAL A 78 0.33 -3.92 5.02
C VAL A 78 1.05 -4.41 6.26
N TYR A 79 0.94 -5.69 6.53
CA TYR A 79 1.53 -6.34 7.69
C TYR A 79 2.35 -7.55 7.25
N CYS A 80 3.45 -7.81 7.94
CA CYS A 80 4.32 -8.92 7.63
C CYS A 80 4.62 -9.76 8.87
N SER A 81 4.65 -11.08 8.72
CA SER A 81 5.33 -11.93 9.68
C SER A 81 6.82 -11.94 9.37
N MET A 82 7.61 -11.96 10.42
CA MET A 82 9.05 -12.09 10.40
C MET A 82 9.41 -13.25 11.30
N GLN A 83 10.05 -14.27 10.71
CA GLN A 83 10.43 -15.49 11.38
C GLN A 83 11.93 -15.74 11.24
N TRP A 84 12.58 -15.95 12.38
CA TRP A 84 13.99 -16.31 12.51
C TRP A 84 14.18 -17.12 13.78
N ASP A 85 15.17 -18.01 13.84
CA ASP A 85 15.52 -18.81 15.03
C ASP A 85 14.32 -19.48 15.74
N GLY A 86 13.31 -19.90 14.98
CA GLY A 86 12.10 -20.54 15.49
C GLY A 86 11.09 -19.60 16.17
N ILE A 87 11.37 -18.30 16.25
CA ILE A 87 10.42 -17.28 16.73
C ILE A 87 9.74 -16.58 15.56
N MET A 88 8.51 -16.11 15.78
CA MET A 88 7.72 -15.39 14.77
C MET A 88 7.04 -14.18 15.40
N HIS A 89 7.18 -13.03 14.75
CA HIS A 89 6.54 -11.78 15.13
C HIS A 89 5.82 -11.15 13.94
N TRP A 90 4.69 -10.50 14.21
CA TRP A 90 3.94 -9.73 13.22
C TRP A 90 4.20 -8.24 13.40
N PHE A 91 4.36 -7.53 12.29
CA PHE A 91 4.58 -6.10 12.25
C PHE A 91 3.67 -5.44 11.23
N ASP A 92 3.03 -4.34 11.62
CA ASP A 92 2.32 -3.44 10.71
C ASP A 92 3.34 -2.55 9.99
N ILE A 93 3.82 -3.02 8.84
CA ILE A 93 4.85 -2.35 8.04
C ILE A 93 4.36 -1.00 7.52
N TYR A 94 3.09 -0.92 7.14
CA TYR A 94 2.45 0.30 6.70
C TYR A 94 1.04 0.41 7.25
N THR A 95 0.69 1.58 7.80
CA THR A 95 -0.71 1.95 8.05
C THR A 95 -1.00 3.29 7.39
N SER A 96 -2.18 3.42 6.78
CA SER A 96 -2.59 4.70 6.19
C SER A 96 -2.63 5.85 7.20
N GLU A 97 -2.90 5.58 8.47
CA GLU A 97 -2.89 6.61 9.52
C GLU A 97 -1.49 7.15 9.81
N ARG A 98 -0.48 6.26 9.90
CA ARG A 98 0.90 6.63 10.25
C ARG A 98 1.70 7.13 9.05
N ASP A 99 1.52 6.50 7.90
CA ASP A 99 2.49 6.55 6.80
C ASP A 99 1.96 7.21 5.52
N THR A 100 0.67 7.58 5.48
CA THR A 100 0.17 8.34 4.32
C THR A 100 0.80 9.71 4.32
N CYS A 101 1.55 9.98 3.26
CA CYS A 101 2.04 11.32 3.03
C CYS A 101 0.99 12.17 2.33
N THR A 102 0.44 13.14 3.06
CA THR A 102 -0.55 14.10 2.54
C THR A 102 0.12 15.30 1.87
N TYR A 103 1.38 15.61 2.21
CA TYR A 103 2.12 16.79 1.73
C TYR A 103 3.53 16.46 1.22
N CYS A 104 3.75 15.29 0.64
CA CYS A 104 5.04 14.99 0.02
C CYS A 104 5.15 15.76 -1.30
N LEU A 105 5.95 16.82 -1.29
CA LEU A 105 6.29 17.63 -2.46
C LEU A 105 7.30 16.92 -3.37
#